data_AF-A0A939FWA7-F1
#
_entry.id   AF-A0A939FWA7-F1
#
_cell.length_a   1.000
_cell.length_b   1.000
_cell.length_c   1.000
_cell.angle_alpha   90.00
_cell.angle_beta   90.00
_cell.angle_gamma   90.00
#
_symmetry.space_group_name_H-M   'P 1'
#
loop_
_entity.id
_entity.type
_entity.pdbx_description
1 polymer ?
#
loop_
_entity_poly.entity_id
_entity_poly.type
_entity_poly.pdbx_seq_one_letter_code
_entity_poly.pdbx_strand_id
1 'polypeptide(L)'
;MSRFLFAKSLSWSPTIALSWMWGLGFFYSMHIVWLQGWPGFWIFALANSCGLAAFGCILGAGGRDPEALFAKVKTRFVSLFALYQVAAVAITLYSLSAYLWPLMFPGRGPMLTVALSGLVVVAGCVIGHRLSLVRLRLFHGVYLAVAIVAIALVMLFMPGAHVPKAAMTATDTQSVWAFLLPTLVGFALGPWGDLQQWQRAIEIRRSGQSPAIAYLAAGALFLVLLTANAILSKMAGANVIVAADGALGAQSSVAARLGAGSEGIAAAAFVIWAAIAAVSTIDSFYNAIRWYFRSLLTNSLHPALAFVPASAAASPIWLLVVAVAAVSAMQSLDLSQTAYMMPYATLLVGAIICLIAASMKTPVAFDPVYQYLVGLAAAMVFFIGYREGIAGLIPLSTAIALLGAFQPLTTLVARSRAMGAVDLADSPPVVGASQADRPIGAEGKPSTSLDAGDVDENAVGTVPISGLSIRAENRNLAPSSGFDGQWFVMQVTPTYDDTNSVGNVYFANYIRWVGKARELFFSACMPKFDLETTRYYVLTRSFTHDFRREIAEFEPATIRIRIASHNRKFVTLGHEIISDRHGLLGRGEQSLMFVDRDSFRPLDIPVDIIRGFLPFWPSGAPESRSDGVKRQDRQAV
;
A
#
# COMPACT_ATOMS: atom_id res chain seq x y z
N MET A 1 -22.34 -2.37 22.83
CA MET A 1 -21.55 -2.57 21.60
C MET A 1 -20.15 -1.91 21.64
N SER A 2 -19.92 -0.81 22.37
CA SER A 2 -18.63 -0.08 22.35
C SER A 2 -17.45 -0.78 23.04
N ARG A 3 -17.63 -1.44 24.19
CA ARG A 3 -16.54 -2.13 24.92
C ARG A 3 -15.90 -3.28 24.12
N PHE A 4 -16.68 -3.98 23.30
CA PHE A 4 -16.19 -5.09 22.48
C PHE A 4 -15.34 -4.62 21.30
N LEU A 5 -15.73 -3.52 20.65
CA LEU A 5 -14.94 -2.90 19.58
C LEU A 5 -13.63 -2.30 20.11
N PHE A 6 -13.65 -1.74 21.31
CA PHE A 6 -12.46 -1.27 22.01
C PHE A 6 -11.47 -2.41 22.27
N ALA A 7 -11.91 -3.49 22.92
CA ALA A 7 -11.07 -4.66 23.19
C ALA A 7 -10.51 -5.32 21.91
N LYS A 8 -11.34 -5.41 20.86
CA LYS A 8 -10.88 -5.91 19.56
C LYS A 8 -9.80 -5.03 18.94
N SER A 9 -9.96 -3.69 19.00
CA SER A 9 -8.95 -2.76 18.48
C SER A 9 -7.63 -2.89 19.25
N LEU A 10 -7.69 -3.04 20.58
CA LEU A 10 -6.50 -3.27 21.42
C LEU A 10 -5.76 -4.57 21.07
N SER A 11 -6.46 -5.61 20.62
CA SER A 11 -5.84 -6.90 20.27
C SER A 11 -4.82 -6.83 19.12
N TRP A 12 -4.77 -5.72 18.38
CA TRP A 12 -3.76 -5.46 17.35
C TRP A 12 -2.45 -4.92 17.90
N SER A 13 -2.43 -4.41 19.13
CA SER A 13 -1.24 -3.81 19.73
C SER A 13 0.00 -4.74 19.69
N PRO A 14 -0.08 -6.04 20.07
CA PRO A 14 1.07 -6.94 20.01
C PRO A 14 1.67 -7.08 18.62
N THR A 15 0.82 -7.19 17.57
CA THR A 15 1.34 -7.39 16.22
C THR A 15 1.99 -6.14 15.64
N ILE A 16 1.44 -4.96 15.95
CA ILE A 16 2.00 -3.68 15.56
C ILE A 16 3.34 -3.45 16.27
N ALA A 17 3.39 -3.60 17.60
CA ALA A 17 4.58 -3.32 18.40
C ALA A 17 5.73 -4.30 18.11
N LEU A 18 5.45 -5.61 18.03
CA LEU A 18 6.50 -6.61 17.80
C LEU A 18 7.06 -6.58 16.37
N SER A 19 6.25 -6.28 15.36
CA SER A 19 6.81 -6.14 14.01
C SER A 19 7.63 -4.85 13.85
N TRP A 20 7.42 -3.88 14.74
CA TRP A 20 8.19 -2.65 14.83
C TRP A 20 9.45 -2.77 15.72
N MET A 21 9.66 -3.94 16.35
CA MET A 21 10.84 -4.27 17.17
C MET A 21 12.04 -4.80 16.38
N TRP A 22 12.09 -4.54 15.08
CA TRP A 22 13.26 -4.81 14.23
C TRP A 22 14.50 -4.04 14.71
N GLY A 23 15.68 -4.25 14.11
CA GLY A 23 17.00 -3.87 14.67
C GLY A 23 17.10 -2.47 15.31
N LEU A 24 16.36 -1.47 14.80
CA LEU A 24 16.20 -0.15 15.41
C LEU A 24 15.46 -0.16 16.77
N GLY A 25 14.34 -0.86 16.91
CA GLY A 25 13.66 -0.97 18.20
C GLY A 25 14.50 -1.76 19.21
N PHE A 26 15.02 -2.91 18.79
CA PHE A 26 15.67 -3.84 19.70
C PHE A 26 17.06 -3.39 20.16
N PHE A 27 18.01 -3.23 19.24
CA PHE A 27 19.42 -3.00 19.57
C PHE A 27 19.74 -1.52 19.80
N TYR A 28 19.06 -0.61 19.10
CA TYR A 28 19.36 0.82 19.26
C TYR A 28 18.92 1.35 20.63
N SER A 29 17.83 0.84 21.20
CA SER A 29 17.41 1.19 22.58
C SER A 29 18.47 0.83 23.62
N MET A 30 19.20 -0.27 23.42
CA MET A 30 20.33 -0.68 24.26
C MET A 30 21.55 0.21 24.07
N HIS A 31 21.79 0.66 22.84
CA HIS A 31 22.91 1.50 22.46
C HIS A 31 22.76 2.94 22.96
N ILE A 32 21.62 3.57 22.68
CA ILE A 32 21.45 5.01 22.89
C ILE A 32 21.50 5.41 24.38
N VAL A 33 21.04 4.52 25.28
CA VAL A 33 21.09 4.76 26.74
C VAL A 33 22.52 4.79 27.30
N TRP A 34 23.50 4.28 26.54
CA TRP A 34 24.92 4.36 26.91
C TRP A 34 25.61 5.58 26.32
N LEU A 35 25.40 5.87 25.03
CA LEU A 35 26.08 7.02 24.39
C LEU A 35 25.45 8.35 24.77
N GLN A 36 24.12 8.42 24.75
CA GLN A 36 23.36 9.66 24.91
C GLN A 36 22.60 9.74 26.24
N GLY A 37 22.76 8.71 27.08
CA GLY A 37 22.08 8.60 28.36
C GLY A 37 20.56 8.46 28.25
N TRP A 38 19.89 8.57 29.40
CA TRP A 38 18.42 8.58 29.46
C TRP A 38 17.76 9.70 28.66
N PRO A 39 18.31 10.93 28.58
CA PRO A 39 17.72 11.98 27.74
C PRO A 39 17.64 11.58 26.25
N GLY A 40 18.74 11.08 25.67
CA GLY A 40 18.72 10.60 24.28
C GLY A 40 17.80 9.41 24.07
N PHE A 41 17.79 8.46 25.03
CA PHE A 41 16.83 7.36 25.01
C PHE A 41 15.38 7.85 24.96
N TRP A 42 14.98 8.80 25.81
CA TRP A 42 13.60 9.29 25.82
C TRP A 42 13.23 10.03 24.55
N ILE A 43 14.12 10.85 24.00
CA ILE A 43 13.89 11.52 22.71
C ILE A 43 13.65 10.48 21.61
N PHE A 44 14.50 9.47 21.51
CA PHE A 44 14.34 8.37 20.56
C PHE A 44 13.04 7.59 20.78
N ALA A 45 12.82 7.11 22.00
CA ALA A 45 11.73 6.20 22.31
C ALA A 45 10.37 6.87 22.16
N LEU A 46 10.26 8.15 22.57
CA LEU A 46 9.03 8.94 22.40
C LEU A 46 8.82 9.32 20.94
N ALA A 47 9.83 9.79 20.21
CA ALA A 47 9.67 10.12 18.78
C ALA A 47 9.16 8.92 17.99
N ASN A 48 9.71 7.73 18.26
CA ASN A 48 9.34 6.50 17.57
C ASN A 48 7.93 6.01 17.97
N SER A 49 7.62 5.98 19.27
CA SER A 49 6.32 5.53 19.79
C SER A 49 5.19 6.49 19.40
N CYS A 50 5.45 7.80 19.46
CA CYS A 50 4.50 8.82 19.02
C CYS A 50 4.32 8.82 17.50
N GLY A 51 5.37 8.57 16.71
CA GLY A 51 5.25 8.39 15.26
C GLY A 51 4.30 7.25 14.90
N LEU A 52 4.44 6.11 15.59
CA LEU A 52 3.57 4.95 15.42
C LEU A 52 2.11 5.28 15.80
N ALA A 53 1.90 5.92 16.94
CA ALA A 53 0.57 6.38 17.37
C ALA A 53 -0.03 7.39 16.37
N ALA A 54 0.75 8.37 15.92
CA ALA A 54 0.33 9.39 14.98
C ALA A 54 -0.11 8.79 13.64
N PHE A 55 0.64 7.81 13.10
CA PHE A 55 0.26 7.09 11.88
C PHE A 55 -1.15 6.52 11.98
N GLY A 56 -1.46 5.76 13.04
CA GLY A 56 -2.79 5.16 13.21
C GLY A 56 -3.89 6.17 13.55
N CYS A 57 -3.60 7.22 14.31
CA CYS A 57 -4.55 8.30 14.59
C CYS A 57 -4.92 9.08 13.32
N ILE A 58 -3.92 9.42 12.49
CA ILE A 58 -4.12 10.14 11.24
C ILE A 58 -4.93 9.30 10.25
N LEU A 59 -4.64 8.01 10.12
CA LEU A 59 -5.38 7.09 9.24
C LEU A 59 -6.75 6.68 9.81
N GLY A 60 -6.92 6.73 11.12
CA GLY A 60 -8.17 6.42 11.82
C GLY A 60 -9.14 7.60 11.96
N ALA A 61 -8.74 8.81 11.56
CA ALA A 61 -9.58 10.01 11.64
C ALA A 61 -10.82 9.91 10.72
N GLY A 62 -11.94 10.48 11.16
CA GLY A 62 -13.20 10.46 10.41
C GLY A 62 -13.06 10.99 8.98
N GLY A 63 -13.67 10.28 8.02
CA GLY A 63 -13.61 10.65 6.59
C GLY A 63 -12.36 10.18 5.84
N ARG A 64 -11.47 9.40 6.48
CA ARG A 64 -10.33 8.76 5.81
C ARG A 64 -10.53 7.24 5.78
N ASP A 65 -10.23 6.66 4.61
CA ASP A 65 -10.19 5.21 4.44
C ASP A 65 -8.78 4.78 4.05
N PRO A 66 -8.04 4.06 4.93
CA PRO A 66 -6.67 3.64 4.66
C PRO A 66 -6.52 2.83 3.37
N GLU A 67 -7.54 2.04 3.01
CA GLU A 67 -7.51 1.24 1.78
C GLU A 67 -7.56 2.13 0.54
N ALA A 68 -8.52 3.07 0.49
CA ALA A 68 -8.61 4.05 -0.59
C ALA A 68 -7.37 4.97 -0.65
N LEU A 69 -6.79 5.36 0.48
CA LEU A 69 -5.55 6.15 0.52
C LEU A 69 -4.36 5.36 -0.04
N PHE A 70 -4.18 4.12 0.43
CA PHE A 70 -3.11 3.26 -0.04
C PHE A 70 -3.25 2.97 -1.54
N ALA A 71 -4.46 2.73 -2.03
CA ALA A 71 -4.71 2.48 -3.46
C ALA A 71 -4.21 3.62 -4.38
N LYS A 72 -4.20 4.87 -3.91
CA LYS A 72 -3.69 6.02 -4.67
C LYS A 72 -2.17 6.08 -4.74
N VAL A 73 -1.49 5.58 -3.72
CA VAL A 73 -0.02 5.72 -3.57
C VAL A 73 0.74 4.42 -3.86
N LYS A 74 0.06 3.27 -3.82
CA LYS A 74 0.68 1.95 -3.86
C LYS A 74 1.53 1.67 -5.10
N THR A 75 1.20 2.20 -6.27
CA THR A 75 1.99 1.98 -7.51
C THR A 75 3.13 2.98 -7.65
N ARG A 76 2.95 4.19 -7.12
CA ARG A 76 3.92 5.28 -7.27
C ARG A 76 5.10 5.16 -6.33
N PHE A 77 4.90 4.58 -5.14
CA PHE A 77 5.90 4.51 -4.07
C PHE A 77 6.48 3.10 -3.88
N VAL A 78 6.47 2.25 -4.91
CA VAL A 78 6.98 0.86 -4.86
C VAL A 78 8.42 0.79 -4.38
N SER A 79 9.30 1.64 -4.92
CA SER A 79 10.71 1.69 -4.55
C SER A 79 10.90 2.06 -3.07
N LEU A 80 10.08 2.98 -2.55
CA LEU A 80 10.14 3.40 -1.15
C LEU A 80 9.76 2.24 -0.23
N PHE A 81 8.61 1.60 -0.48
CA PHE A 81 8.17 0.46 0.34
C PHE A 81 9.16 -0.70 0.28
N ALA A 82 9.68 -1.02 -0.90
CA ALA A 82 10.67 -2.09 -1.06
C ALA A 82 11.97 -1.77 -0.31
N LEU A 83 12.53 -0.58 -0.48
CA LEU A 83 13.78 -0.17 0.15
C LEU A 83 13.66 -0.12 1.68
N TYR A 84 12.53 0.38 2.20
CA TYR A 84 12.25 0.43 3.63
C TYR A 84 12.23 -0.98 4.24
N GLN A 85 11.55 -1.92 3.57
CA GLN A 85 11.47 -3.32 4.00
C GLN A 85 12.84 -4.03 3.93
N VAL A 86 13.60 -3.82 2.85
CA VAL A 86 14.97 -4.37 2.71
C VAL A 86 15.84 -3.87 3.86
N ALA A 87 15.85 -2.56 4.10
CA ALA A 87 16.65 -1.98 5.16
C ALA A 87 16.22 -2.48 6.55
N ALA A 88 14.93 -2.74 6.74
CA ALA A 88 14.42 -3.28 8.01
C ALA A 88 14.85 -4.71 8.33
N VAL A 89 14.83 -5.57 7.32
CA VAL A 89 15.37 -6.91 7.44
C VAL A 89 16.89 -6.86 7.57
N ALA A 90 17.58 -6.05 6.75
CA ALA A 90 19.03 -5.96 6.73
C ALA A 90 19.61 -5.51 8.09
N ILE A 91 19.11 -4.42 8.69
CA ILE A 91 19.59 -3.99 10.00
C ILE A 91 19.36 -5.06 11.07
N THR A 92 18.24 -5.79 11.01
CA THR A 92 17.93 -6.85 11.97
C THR A 92 18.92 -8.00 11.86
N LEU A 93 19.17 -8.48 10.64
CA LEU A 93 20.13 -9.56 10.38
C LEU A 93 21.56 -9.15 10.69
N TYR A 94 21.94 -7.92 10.34
CA TYR A 94 23.23 -7.35 10.70
C TYR A 94 23.40 -7.32 12.23
N SER A 95 22.44 -6.78 12.98
CA SER A 95 22.56 -6.70 14.44
C SER A 95 22.64 -8.07 15.12
N LEU A 96 21.89 -9.08 14.63
CA LEU A 96 22.02 -10.45 15.14
C LEU A 96 23.41 -11.03 14.89
N SER A 97 23.93 -10.84 13.67
CA SER A 97 25.21 -11.43 13.26
C SER A 97 26.43 -10.68 13.79
N ALA A 98 26.33 -9.39 14.05
CA ALA A 98 27.42 -8.57 14.60
C ALA A 98 27.40 -8.50 16.14
N TYR A 99 26.21 -8.43 16.76
CA TYR A 99 26.09 -8.06 18.18
C TYR A 99 25.41 -9.09 19.07
N LEU A 100 24.91 -10.20 18.52
CA LEU A 100 24.30 -11.26 19.31
C LEU A 100 25.08 -12.57 19.22
N TRP A 101 25.09 -13.23 18.05
CA TRP A 101 25.62 -14.59 17.94
C TRP A 101 27.11 -14.74 18.27
N PRO A 102 28.01 -13.86 17.79
CA PRO A 102 29.44 -13.99 18.11
C PRO A 102 29.73 -13.88 19.61
N LEU A 103 28.90 -13.12 20.32
CA LEU A 103 29.05 -12.88 21.75
C LEU A 103 28.40 -13.96 22.59
N MET A 104 27.28 -14.52 22.12
CA MET A 104 26.61 -15.65 22.80
C MET A 104 27.35 -16.97 22.64
N PHE A 105 28.11 -17.12 21.56
CA PHE A 105 28.85 -18.35 21.27
C PHE A 105 30.31 -18.03 20.94
N PRO A 106 31.08 -17.47 21.91
CA PRO A 106 32.46 -17.07 21.68
C PRO A 106 33.32 -18.27 21.31
N GLY A 107 34.31 -18.05 20.42
CA GLY A 107 35.21 -19.10 19.94
C GLY A 107 34.60 -20.08 18.93
N ARG A 108 33.32 -19.93 18.57
CA ARG A 108 32.71 -20.67 17.45
C ARG A 108 32.99 -19.94 16.13
N GLY A 109 33.24 -20.71 15.07
CA GLY A 109 33.53 -20.15 13.76
C GLY A 109 32.35 -19.37 13.14
N PRO A 110 32.62 -18.49 12.16
CA PRO A 110 31.61 -17.59 11.57
C PRO A 110 30.42 -18.31 10.92
N MET A 111 30.61 -19.58 10.52
CA MET A 111 29.54 -20.42 9.95
C MET A 111 28.38 -20.64 10.93
N LEU A 112 28.62 -20.68 12.24
CA LEU A 112 27.54 -20.82 13.23
C LEU A 112 26.64 -19.57 13.24
N THR A 113 27.25 -18.38 13.24
CA THR A 113 26.53 -17.10 13.16
C THR A 113 25.65 -17.02 11.91
N VAL A 114 26.19 -17.45 10.76
CA VAL A 114 25.43 -17.50 9.50
C VAL A 114 24.28 -18.50 9.60
N ALA A 115 24.53 -19.71 10.13
CA ALA A 115 23.51 -20.75 10.27
C ALA A 115 22.36 -20.33 11.21
N LEU A 116 22.68 -19.71 12.36
CA LEU A 116 21.67 -19.24 13.31
C LEU A 116 20.83 -18.09 12.74
N SER A 117 21.45 -17.13 12.07
CA SER A 117 20.73 -16.07 11.36
C SER A 117 19.86 -16.64 10.23
N GLY A 118 20.38 -17.60 9.46
CA GLY A 118 19.63 -18.32 8.44
C GLY A 118 18.43 -19.07 9.00
N LEU A 119 18.57 -19.71 10.16
CA LEU A 119 17.47 -20.39 10.84
C LEU A 119 16.36 -19.41 11.26
N VAL A 120 16.72 -18.24 11.82
CA VAL A 120 15.75 -17.18 12.17
C VAL A 120 15.02 -16.67 10.93
N VAL A 121 15.75 -16.45 9.83
CA VAL A 121 15.17 -16.04 8.53
C VAL A 121 14.19 -17.09 8.01
N VAL A 122 14.58 -18.36 7.97
CA VAL A 122 13.74 -19.45 7.47
C VAL A 122 12.49 -19.58 8.35
N ALA A 123 12.64 -19.53 9.68
CA ALA A 123 11.51 -19.59 10.60
C ALA A 123 10.51 -18.45 10.34
N GLY A 124 10.97 -17.20 10.26
CA GLY A 124 10.12 -16.06 9.95
C GLY A 124 9.44 -16.17 8.59
N CYS A 125 10.17 -16.58 7.54
CA CYS A 125 9.60 -16.76 6.21
C CYS A 125 8.52 -17.84 6.18
N VAL A 126 8.74 -18.99 6.83
CA VAL A 126 7.76 -20.09 6.89
C VAL A 126 6.47 -19.61 7.55
N ILE A 127 6.59 -18.91 8.68
CA ILE A 127 5.46 -18.38 9.44
C ILE A 127 4.70 -17.32 8.63
N GLY A 128 5.41 -16.33 8.07
CA GLY A 128 4.84 -15.28 7.24
C GLY A 128 4.21 -15.78 5.94
N HIS A 129 4.73 -16.88 5.37
CA HIS A 129 4.17 -17.54 4.20
C HIS A 129 2.87 -18.29 4.53
N ARG A 130 2.82 -18.99 5.66
CA ARG A 130 1.69 -19.87 6.02
C ARG A 130 0.53 -19.13 6.66
N LEU A 131 0.80 -18.09 7.45
CA LEU A 131 -0.23 -17.42 8.22
C LEU A 131 -0.76 -16.19 7.49
N SER A 132 -2.08 -15.94 7.61
CA SER A 132 -2.66 -14.65 7.25
C SER A 132 -2.38 -13.62 8.34
N LEU A 133 -2.52 -12.33 8.04
CA LEU A 133 -2.30 -11.26 9.02
C LEU A 133 -3.17 -11.43 10.28
N VAL A 134 -4.42 -11.88 10.13
CA VAL A 134 -5.33 -12.15 11.26
C VAL A 134 -4.81 -13.28 12.16
N ARG A 135 -4.17 -14.31 11.60
CA ARG A 135 -3.55 -15.39 12.38
C ARG A 135 -2.21 -14.96 12.97
N LEU A 136 -1.41 -14.18 12.24
CA LEU A 136 -0.20 -13.55 12.76
C LEU A 136 -0.49 -12.68 13.98
N ARG A 137 -1.59 -11.92 13.98
CA ARG A 137 -2.04 -11.16 15.16
C ARG A 137 -2.14 -12.03 16.42
N LEU A 138 -2.71 -13.23 16.30
CA LEU A 138 -2.83 -14.16 17.42
C LEU A 138 -1.47 -14.73 17.84
N PHE A 139 -0.64 -15.13 16.86
CA PHE A 139 0.73 -15.60 17.11
C PHE A 139 1.58 -14.53 17.81
N HIS A 140 1.48 -13.28 17.39
CA HIS A 140 2.20 -12.17 18.01
C HIS A 140 1.71 -11.90 19.44
N GLY A 141 0.46 -12.21 19.76
CA GLY A 141 -0.02 -12.23 21.15
C GLY A 141 0.72 -13.27 22.00
N VAL A 142 0.93 -14.47 21.46
CA VAL A 142 1.72 -15.52 22.13
C VAL A 142 3.20 -15.12 22.22
N TYR A 143 3.77 -14.58 21.14
CA TYR A 143 5.13 -14.05 21.13
C TYR A 143 5.33 -13.00 22.22
N LEU A 144 4.38 -12.09 22.38
CA LEU A 144 4.45 -11.07 23.41
C LEU A 144 4.45 -11.69 24.82
N ALA A 145 3.59 -12.67 25.08
CA ALA A 145 3.56 -13.35 26.37
C ALA A 145 4.90 -14.05 26.69
N VAL A 146 5.45 -14.78 25.71
CA VAL A 146 6.76 -15.43 25.85
C VAL A 146 7.88 -14.40 26.00
N ALA A 147 7.83 -13.30 25.25
CA ALA A 147 8.79 -12.20 25.35
C ALA A 147 8.78 -11.54 26.72
N ILE A 148 7.61 -11.28 27.31
CA ILE A 148 7.50 -10.70 28.65
C ILE A 148 8.14 -11.63 29.69
N VAL A 149 7.86 -12.94 29.61
CA VAL A 149 8.48 -13.93 30.49
C VAL A 149 9.99 -13.97 30.28
N ALA A 150 10.46 -13.98 29.03
CA ALA A 150 11.88 -13.96 28.70
C ALA A 150 12.58 -12.72 29.26
N ILE A 151 12.03 -11.52 29.04
CA ILE A 151 12.54 -10.26 29.61
C ILE A 151 12.62 -10.34 31.13
N ALA A 152 11.56 -10.82 31.80
CA ALA A 152 11.54 -10.95 33.25
C ALA A 152 12.60 -11.92 33.77
N LEU A 153 12.81 -13.06 33.08
CA LEU A 153 13.87 -14.02 33.41
C LEU A 153 15.27 -13.42 33.21
N VAL A 154 15.47 -12.64 32.13
CA VAL A 154 16.74 -11.93 31.93
C VAL A 154 16.98 -10.94 33.07
N MET A 155 15.97 -10.18 33.49
CA MET A 155 16.08 -9.23 34.61
C MET A 155 16.37 -9.94 35.93
N LEU A 156 15.69 -11.05 36.22
CA LEU A 156 15.81 -11.79 37.48
C LEU A 156 17.16 -12.49 37.63
N PHE A 157 17.67 -13.06 36.53
CA PHE A 157 18.89 -13.87 36.54
C PHE A 157 20.09 -13.13 35.92
N MET A 158 20.02 -11.80 35.79
CA MET A 158 21.14 -11.03 35.25
C MET A 158 22.35 -11.13 36.18
N PRO A 159 23.52 -11.58 35.70
CA PRO A 159 24.72 -11.64 36.52
C PRO A 159 25.16 -10.23 36.93
N GLY A 160 25.43 -10.01 38.22
CA GLY A 160 25.77 -8.68 38.77
C GLY A 160 26.92 -7.98 38.03
N ALA A 161 26.83 -6.67 37.79
CA ALA A 161 27.80 -5.93 37.00
C ALA A 161 29.12 -5.67 37.78
N HIS A 162 30.27 -5.82 37.13
CA HIS A 162 31.61 -5.47 37.64
C HIS A 162 32.37 -4.58 36.64
N VAL A 163 31.76 -3.49 36.14
CA VAL A 163 32.34 -2.56 35.13
C VAL A 163 31.75 -1.15 35.35
N PRO A 164 32.47 -0.03 35.11
CA PRO A 164 32.20 1.23 35.80
C PRO A 164 30.84 1.87 35.50
N LYS A 165 30.27 2.46 36.55
CA LYS A 165 28.98 3.18 36.57
C LYS A 165 29.01 4.53 35.84
N ALA A 166 30.12 4.91 35.22
CA ALA A 166 30.25 6.21 34.57
C ALA A 166 29.57 6.17 33.19
N ALA A 167 28.65 7.11 32.96
CA ALA A 167 28.12 7.35 31.62
C ALA A 167 29.28 7.69 30.69
N MET A 168 29.32 7.07 29.51
CA MET A 168 30.21 7.54 28.47
C MET A 168 29.72 8.91 28.01
N THR A 169 30.62 9.87 27.93
CA THR A 169 30.33 11.13 27.25
C THR A 169 30.34 10.86 25.75
N ALA A 170 29.19 10.99 25.10
CA ALA A 170 29.13 11.05 23.64
C ALA A 170 30.14 12.08 23.12
N THR A 171 30.77 11.77 21.98
CA THR A 171 31.49 12.80 21.22
C THR A 171 30.52 13.89 20.78
N ASP A 172 31.02 15.07 20.41
CA ASP A 172 30.17 16.17 19.94
C ASP A 172 29.26 15.76 18.77
N THR A 173 29.77 14.92 17.87
CA THR A 173 29.01 14.32 16.76
C THR A 173 27.95 13.31 17.21
N GLN A 174 28.19 12.58 18.30
CA GLN A 174 27.25 11.59 18.84
C GLN A 174 26.32 12.17 19.91
N SER A 175 26.46 13.47 20.21
CA SER A 175 25.68 14.16 21.20
C SER A 175 24.19 14.12 20.87
N VAL A 176 23.37 14.19 21.92
CA VAL A 176 21.90 14.28 21.81
C VAL A 176 21.49 15.42 20.87
N TRP A 177 22.22 16.54 20.90
CA TRP A 177 21.90 17.75 20.14
C TRP A 177 22.18 17.59 18.64
N ALA A 178 23.33 16.99 18.28
CA ALA A 178 23.64 16.71 16.89
C ALA A 178 22.59 15.75 16.27
N PHE A 179 22.16 14.75 17.05
CA PHE A 179 21.19 13.74 16.62
C PHE A 179 19.73 14.13 16.82
N LEU A 180 19.42 15.27 17.44
CA LEU A 180 18.05 15.65 17.80
C LEU A 180 17.14 15.67 16.56
N LEU A 181 17.51 16.45 15.54
CA LEU A 181 16.71 16.58 14.32
C LEU A 181 16.62 15.25 13.53
N PRO A 182 17.73 14.53 13.25
CA PRO A 182 17.69 13.19 12.64
C PRO A 182 16.76 12.22 13.38
N THR A 183 16.82 12.20 14.71
CA THR A 183 16.03 11.30 15.56
C THR A 183 14.55 11.65 15.49
N LEU A 184 14.20 12.93 15.65
CA LEU A 184 12.80 13.38 15.59
C LEU A 184 12.19 13.07 14.22
N VAL A 185 12.88 13.42 13.13
CA VAL A 185 12.35 13.25 11.77
C VAL A 185 12.30 11.78 11.38
N GLY A 186 13.41 11.05 11.49
CA GLY A 186 13.50 9.66 11.02
C GLY A 186 12.51 8.74 11.71
N PHE A 187 12.41 8.83 13.05
CA PHE A 187 11.54 7.94 13.82
C PHE A 187 10.07 8.36 13.82
N ALA A 188 9.75 9.66 13.75
CA ALA A 188 8.36 10.09 13.64
C ALA A 188 7.74 9.71 12.28
N LEU A 189 8.54 9.73 11.21
CA LEU A 189 8.07 9.44 9.85
C LEU A 189 8.14 7.95 9.49
N GLY A 190 8.97 7.17 10.18
CA GLY A 190 9.23 5.76 9.88
C GLY A 190 8.00 4.89 9.55
N PRO A 191 6.94 4.89 10.38
CA PRO A 191 5.75 4.06 10.15
C PRO A 191 5.07 4.25 8.78
N TRP A 192 5.22 5.43 8.16
CA TRP A 192 4.66 5.70 6.84
C TRP A 192 5.38 4.97 5.72
N GLY A 193 6.69 4.78 5.83
CA GLY A 193 7.49 4.00 4.87
C GLY A 193 7.35 2.49 5.05
N ASP A 194 6.82 2.05 6.19
CA ASP A 194 6.66 0.63 6.50
C ASP A 194 5.33 0.05 5.98
N LEU A 195 5.46 -0.80 4.97
CA LEU A 195 4.34 -1.54 4.37
C LEU A 195 3.59 -2.41 5.39
N GLN A 196 4.27 -2.92 6.42
CA GLN A 196 3.65 -3.75 7.44
C GLN A 196 2.62 -2.95 8.25
N GLN A 197 2.83 -1.64 8.45
CA GLN A 197 1.88 -0.78 9.14
C GLN A 197 0.68 -0.43 8.26
N TRP A 198 0.90 -0.15 6.97
CA TRP A 198 -0.18 0.06 6.01
C TRP A 198 -1.12 -1.14 5.92
N GLN A 199 -0.56 -2.35 5.79
CA GLN A 199 -1.35 -3.58 5.73
C GLN A 199 -2.24 -3.75 6.98
N ARG A 200 -1.68 -3.50 8.17
CA ARG A 200 -2.42 -3.57 9.44
C ARG A 200 -3.51 -2.51 9.54
N ALA A 201 -3.21 -1.26 9.20
CA ALA A 201 -4.19 -0.18 9.27
C ALA A 201 -5.41 -0.46 8.38
N ILE A 202 -5.19 -1.00 7.17
CA ILE A 202 -6.24 -1.42 6.25
C ILE A 202 -7.07 -2.56 6.86
N GLU A 203 -6.44 -3.62 7.36
CA GLU A 203 -7.16 -4.78 7.90
C GLU A 203 -7.94 -4.45 9.18
N ILE A 204 -7.40 -3.58 10.03
CA ILE A 204 -8.10 -3.06 11.22
C ILE A 204 -9.39 -2.34 10.80
N ARG A 205 -9.29 -1.44 9.83
CA ARG A 205 -10.44 -0.69 9.31
C ARG A 205 -11.47 -1.61 8.67
N ARG A 206 -11.02 -2.55 7.83
CA ARG A 206 -11.86 -3.56 7.17
C ARG A 206 -12.61 -4.44 8.17
N SER A 207 -11.98 -4.73 9.31
CA SER A 207 -12.59 -5.49 10.42
C SER A 207 -13.57 -4.67 11.27
N GLY A 208 -13.89 -3.42 10.90
CA GLY A 208 -14.76 -2.52 11.65
C GLY A 208 -14.16 -1.99 12.96
N GLN A 209 -12.83 -2.08 13.11
CA GLN A 209 -12.09 -1.68 14.31
C GLN A 209 -11.40 -0.32 14.10
N SER A 210 -10.87 0.27 15.17
CA SER A 210 -10.26 1.60 15.13
C SER A 210 -8.73 1.52 14.99
N PRO A 211 -8.15 2.00 13.87
CA PRO A 211 -6.70 2.14 13.75
C PRO A 211 -6.12 3.05 14.83
N ALA A 212 -6.80 4.14 15.18
CA ALA A 212 -6.32 5.07 16.20
C ALA A 212 -6.10 4.37 17.56
N ILE A 213 -7.08 3.60 18.03
CA ILE A 213 -7.00 2.88 19.31
C ILE A 213 -5.91 1.81 19.26
N ALA A 214 -5.85 1.04 18.17
CA ALA A 214 -4.87 -0.02 17.99
C ALA A 214 -3.44 0.52 18.04
N TYR A 215 -3.16 1.62 17.33
CA TYR A 215 -1.82 2.21 17.24
C TYR A 215 -1.44 3.03 18.47
N LEU A 216 -2.38 3.68 19.16
CA LEU A 216 -2.11 4.30 20.47
C LEU A 216 -1.66 3.25 21.49
N ALA A 217 -2.40 2.15 21.58
CA ALA A 217 -2.03 1.05 22.47
C ALA A 217 -0.74 0.34 22.04
N ALA A 218 -0.48 0.23 20.73
CA ALA A 218 0.76 -0.31 20.21
C ALA A 218 1.96 0.60 20.51
N GLY A 219 1.83 1.91 20.33
CA GLY A 219 2.87 2.89 20.67
C GLY A 219 3.23 2.83 22.15
N ALA A 220 2.23 2.73 23.04
CA ALA A 220 2.47 2.55 24.47
C ALA A 220 3.18 1.23 24.79
N LEU A 221 2.73 0.11 24.22
CA LEU A 221 3.37 -1.19 24.39
C LEU A 221 4.82 -1.19 23.87
N PHE A 222 5.03 -0.60 22.69
CA PHE A 222 6.34 -0.47 22.07
C PHE A 222 7.29 0.34 22.98
N LEU A 223 6.84 1.46 23.53
CA LEU A 223 7.62 2.25 24.50
C LEU A 223 8.03 1.44 25.73
N VAL A 224 7.14 0.61 26.27
CA VAL A 224 7.45 -0.29 27.40
C VAL A 224 8.56 -1.27 27.02
N LEU A 225 8.45 -1.91 25.86
CA LEU A 225 9.46 -2.86 25.38
C LEU A 225 10.82 -2.19 25.09
N LEU A 226 10.83 -0.97 24.53
CA LEU A 226 12.08 -0.19 24.36
C LEU A 226 12.73 0.12 25.70
N THR A 227 11.91 0.50 26.68
CA THR A 227 12.37 0.80 28.05
C THR A 227 12.94 -0.44 28.71
N ALA A 228 12.30 -1.60 28.53
CA ALA A 228 12.82 -2.88 29.02
C ALA A 228 14.21 -3.18 28.44
N ASN A 229 14.42 -2.99 27.13
CA ASN A 229 15.74 -3.18 26.51
C ASN A 229 16.80 -2.21 27.05
N ALA A 230 16.46 -0.94 27.25
CA ALA A 230 17.36 0.04 27.83
C ALA A 230 17.74 -0.32 29.28
N ILE A 231 16.78 -0.77 30.09
CA ILE A 231 17.01 -1.24 31.46
C ILE A 231 17.92 -2.47 31.45
N LEU A 232 17.63 -3.48 30.61
CA LEU A 232 18.47 -4.67 30.45
C LEU A 232 19.91 -4.29 30.09
N SER A 233 20.09 -3.36 29.16
CA SER A 233 21.41 -2.84 28.77
C SER A 233 22.13 -2.17 29.94
N LYS A 234 21.42 -1.38 30.76
CA LYS A 234 21.99 -0.76 31.96
C LYS A 234 22.37 -1.78 33.03
N MET A 235 21.54 -2.80 33.25
CA MET A 235 21.83 -3.88 34.19
C MET A 235 23.03 -4.71 33.76
N ALA A 236 23.20 -4.94 32.46
CA ALA A 236 24.31 -5.71 31.90
C ALA A 236 25.66 -5.00 32.03
N GLY A 237 25.67 -3.67 32.03
CA GLY A 237 26.90 -2.86 31.92
C GLY A 237 27.30 -2.64 30.46
N ALA A 238 27.99 -1.53 30.19
CA ALA A 238 28.35 -1.15 28.83
C ALA A 238 29.36 -2.13 28.22
N ASN A 239 29.07 -2.61 27.01
CA ASN A 239 30.08 -3.21 26.13
C ASN A 239 30.27 -2.30 24.93
N VAL A 240 31.42 -1.61 24.89
CA VAL A 240 31.70 -0.61 23.85
C VAL A 240 32.47 -1.26 22.71
N ILE A 241 31.97 -1.07 21.50
CA ILE A 241 32.63 -1.48 20.26
C ILE A 241 32.94 -0.23 19.44
N VAL A 242 34.02 -0.28 18.67
CA VAL A 242 34.38 0.75 17.71
C VAL A 242 34.49 0.08 16.35
N ALA A 243 33.67 0.50 15.41
CA ALA A 243 33.67 -0.01 14.04
C ALA A 243 34.65 0.80 13.16
N ALA A 244 34.97 0.31 11.96
CA ALA A 244 35.90 0.97 11.03
C ALA A 244 35.44 2.37 10.57
N ASP A 245 34.13 2.65 10.64
CA ASP A 245 33.55 3.98 10.43
C ASP A 245 33.77 4.96 11.60
N GLY A 246 34.49 4.54 12.65
CA GLY A 246 34.77 5.33 13.85
C GLY A 246 33.58 5.45 14.80
N ALA A 247 32.47 4.75 14.52
CA ALA A 247 31.30 4.79 15.37
C ALA A 247 31.52 4.00 16.66
N LEU A 248 31.32 4.67 17.79
CA LEU A 248 31.07 4.00 19.06
C LEU A 248 29.73 3.25 19.00
N GLY A 249 29.72 2.01 19.46
CA GLY A 249 28.56 1.15 19.59
C GLY A 249 28.44 0.59 21.01
N ALA A 250 27.22 0.30 21.43
CA ALA A 250 26.92 -0.34 22.71
C ALA A 250 25.75 -1.34 22.61
N GLN A 251 25.41 -1.73 21.38
CA GLN A 251 24.33 -2.65 21.01
C GLN A 251 24.53 -4.03 21.64
N SER A 252 25.79 -4.44 21.80
CA SER A 252 26.23 -5.73 22.30
C SER A 252 26.17 -5.89 23.81
N SER A 253 25.88 -4.84 24.58
CA SER A 253 25.99 -4.81 26.05
C SER A 253 25.40 -6.03 26.76
N VAL A 254 24.15 -6.38 26.45
CA VAL A 254 23.48 -7.53 27.08
C VAL A 254 24.07 -8.86 26.63
N ALA A 255 24.32 -9.01 25.32
CA ALA A 255 24.90 -10.23 24.75
C ALA A 255 26.32 -10.49 25.28
N ALA A 256 27.17 -9.47 25.34
CA ALA A 256 28.52 -9.56 25.88
C ALA A 256 28.51 -10.01 27.35
N ARG A 257 27.61 -9.44 28.17
CA ARG A 257 27.51 -9.80 29.58
C ARG A 257 27.10 -11.25 29.79
N LEU A 258 26.09 -11.70 29.04
CA LEU A 258 25.52 -13.04 29.18
C LEU A 258 26.40 -14.11 28.51
N GLY A 259 27.15 -13.74 27.48
CA GLY A 259 28.05 -14.63 26.73
C GLY A 259 29.30 -15.03 27.49
N ALA A 260 29.80 -14.13 28.34
CA ALA A 260 30.93 -14.38 29.22
C ALA A 260 30.67 -15.46 30.29
N GLY A 261 29.41 -15.86 30.53
CA GLY A 261 29.03 -16.87 31.53
C GLY A 261 28.47 -18.18 30.98
N SER A 262 28.51 -18.35 29.64
CA SER A 262 28.05 -19.44 28.75
C SER A 262 26.85 -20.34 29.05
N GLU A 263 26.34 -20.52 30.27
CA GLU A 263 25.20 -21.43 30.55
C GLU A 263 24.32 -20.92 31.69
N GLY A 264 23.30 -20.11 31.37
CA GLY A 264 22.37 -19.59 32.35
C GLY A 264 21.00 -19.26 31.78
N ILE A 265 19.98 -19.32 32.64
CA ILE A 265 18.57 -19.02 32.31
C ILE A 265 18.44 -17.66 31.61
N ALA A 266 19.20 -16.64 32.05
CA ALA A 266 19.21 -15.32 31.44
C ALA A 266 19.74 -15.31 30.00
N ALA A 267 20.78 -16.09 29.67
CA ALA A 267 21.32 -16.15 28.31
C ALA A 267 20.30 -16.77 27.34
N ALA A 268 19.71 -17.90 27.72
CA ALA A 268 18.67 -18.55 26.92
C ALA A 268 17.43 -17.65 26.74
N ALA A 269 16.99 -16.99 27.83
CA ALA A 269 15.87 -16.07 27.78
C ALA A 269 16.16 -14.85 26.88
N PHE A 270 17.38 -14.31 26.90
CA PHE A 270 17.75 -13.19 26.03
C PHE A 270 17.77 -13.59 24.55
N VAL A 271 18.29 -14.79 24.24
CA VAL A 271 18.23 -15.36 22.88
C VAL A 271 16.78 -15.53 22.42
N ILE A 272 15.89 -16.04 23.28
CA ILE A 272 14.46 -16.16 22.97
C ILE A 272 13.85 -14.79 22.68
N TRP A 273 14.14 -13.78 23.50
CA TRP A 273 13.63 -12.43 23.28
C TRP A 273 14.11 -11.83 21.96
N ALA A 274 15.42 -11.92 21.68
CA ALA A 274 15.99 -11.44 20.42
C ALA A 274 15.44 -12.20 19.20
N ALA A 275 15.28 -13.52 19.31
CA ALA A 275 14.69 -14.34 18.27
C ALA A 275 13.23 -13.96 18.01
N ILE A 276 12.43 -13.70 19.05
CA ILE A 276 11.04 -13.23 18.90
C ILE A 276 11.00 -11.91 18.14
N ALA A 277 11.79 -10.91 18.55
CA ALA A 277 11.83 -9.61 17.89
C ALA A 277 12.24 -9.71 16.41
N ALA A 278 13.21 -10.59 16.10
CA ALA A 278 13.64 -10.83 14.72
C ALA A 278 12.59 -11.60 13.90
N VAL A 279 12.02 -12.69 14.44
CA VAL A 279 11.01 -13.50 13.75
C VAL A 279 9.76 -12.68 13.47
N SER A 280 9.26 -11.90 14.44
CA SER A 280 8.08 -11.03 14.26
C SER A 280 8.29 -9.91 13.25
N THR A 281 9.55 -9.55 12.98
CA THR A 281 9.92 -8.62 11.90
C THR A 281 9.86 -9.33 10.55
N ILE A 282 10.50 -10.50 10.46
CA ILE A 282 10.69 -11.23 9.20
C ILE A 282 9.37 -11.86 8.72
N ASP A 283 8.56 -12.40 9.62
CA ASP A 283 7.25 -12.96 9.26
C ASP A 283 6.30 -11.89 8.72
N SER A 284 6.34 -10.69 9.30
CA SER A 284 5.50 -9.56 8.95
C SER A 284 5.98 -8.91 7.66
N PHE A 285 7.30 -8.78 7.49
CA PHE A 285 7.92 -8.43 6.20
C PHE A 285 7.45 -9.39 5.09
N TYR A 286 7.57 -10.69 5.32
CA TYR A 286 7.21 -11.70 4.31
C TYR A 286 5.72 -11.62 3.98
N ASN A 287 4.87 -11.50 5.00
CA ASN A 287 3.42 -11.38 4.83
C ASN A 287 3.03 -10.11 4.06
N ALA A 288 3.58 -8.96 4.45
CA ALA A 288 3.25 -7.66 3.87
C ALA A 288 3.74 -7.54 2.43
N ILE A 289 4.99 -7.91 2.12
CA ILE A 289 5.52 -7.88 0.75
C ILE A 289 4.73 -8.81 -0.16
N ARG A 290 4.42 -10.03 0.30
CA ARG A 290 3.62 -10.97 -0.51
C ARG A 290 2.23 -10.41 -0.80
N TRP A 291 1.59 -9.81 0.20
CA TRP A 291 0.29 -9.15 0.03
C TRP A 291 0.37 -8.02 -0.99
N TYR A 292 1.39 -7.17 -0.88
CA TYR A 292 1.56 -6.00 -1.72
C TYR A 292 1.96 -6.33 -3.14
N PHE A 293 2.98 -7.17 -3.35
CA PHE A 293 3.42 -7.56 -4.69
C PHE A 293 2.35 -8.33 -5.44
N ARG A 294 1.59 -9.21 -4.77
CA ARG A 294 0.40 -9.81 -5.38
C ARG A 294 -0.56 -8.71 -5.86
N SER A 295 -0.84 -7.72 -5.03
CA SER A 295 -1.75 -6.62 -5.40
C SER A 295 -1.26 -5.73 -6.56
N LEU A 296 0.05 -5.69 -6.82
CA LEU A 296 0.65 -4.98 -7.96
C LEU A 296 0.64 -5.83 -9.24
N LEU A 297 0.82 -7.15 -9.10
CA LEU A 297 0.87 -8.07 -10.23
C LEU A 297 -0.51 -8.58 -10.65
N THR A 298 -1.53 -8.48 -9.79
CA THR A 298 -2.91 -8.78 -10.16
C THR A 298 -3.32 -7.94 -11.38
N ASN A 299 -3.70 -8.60 -12.48
CA ASN A 299 -4.07 -8.00 -13.76
C ASN A 299 -2.92 -7.28 -14.49
N SER A 300 -1.66 -7.50 -14.10
CA SER A 300 -0.52 -6.97 -14.85
C SER A 300 -0.30 -7.77 -16.13
N LEU A 301 -0.22 -7.06 -17.26
CA LEU A 301 0.11 -7.62 -18.58
C LEU A 301 1.60 -7.43 -18.93
N HIS A 302 2.46 -7.24 -17.93
CA HIS A 302 3.87 -6.94 -18.16
C HIS A 302 4.58 -8.12 -18.86
N PRO A 303 5.29 -7.92 -19.99
CA PRO A 303 5.91 -9.01 -20.76
C PRO A 303 6.85 -9.91 -19.94
N ALA A 304 7.51 -9.37 -18.93
CA ALA A 304 8.37 -10.15 -18.03
C ALA A 304 7.63 -11.28 -17.28
N LEU A 305 6.31 -11.17 -17.07
CA LEU A 305 5.50 -12.21 -16.44
C LEU A 305 5.27 -13.42 -17.35
N ALA A 306 5.62 -13.35 -18.64
CA ALA A 306 5.67 -14.51 -19.54
C ALA A 306 6.83 -15.45 -19.21
N PHE A 307 7.92 -14.92 -18.62
CA PHE A 307 9.13 -15.68 -18.29
C PHE A 307 9.19 -16.10 -16.81
N VAL A 308 8.56 -15.33 -15.93
CA VAL A 308 8.56 -15.59 -14.49
C VAL A 308 7.12 -15.74 -13.99
N PRO A 309 6.75 -16.91 -13.41
CA PRO A 309 5.42 -17.09 -12.85
C PRO A 309 5.05 -15.98 -11.87
N ALA A 310 3.82 -15.47 -11.92
CA ALA A 310 3.38 -14.36 -11.05
C ALA A 310 3.55 -14.67 -9.55
N SER A 311 3.46 -15.94 -9.14
CA SER A 311 3.75 -16.38 -7.78
C SER A 311 5.22 -16.20 -7.37
N ALA A 312 6.15 -16.45 -8.30
CA ALA A 312 7.58 -16.28 -8.10
C ALA A 312 7.98 -14.80 -8.17
N ALA A 313 7.39 -14.03 -9.09
CA ALA A 313 7.57 -12.59 -9.17
C ALA A 313 7.03 -11.86 -7.91
N ALA A 314 5.90 -12.33 -7.36
CA ALA A 314 5.35 -11.82 -6.10
C ALA A 314 6.08 -12.32 -4.84
N SER A 315 7.15 -13.10 -4.98
CA SER A 315 7.84 -13.70 -3.84
C SER A 315 8.66 -12.65 -3.07
N PRO A 316 8.52 -12.57 -1.73
CA PRO A 316 9.38 -11.72 -0.91
C PRO A 316 10.86 -12.09 -0.92
N ILE A 317 11.20 -13.30 -1.40
CA ILE A 317 12.56 -13.85 -1.39
C ILE A 317 13.55 -12.92 -2.12
N TRP A 318 13.13 -12.24 -3.19
CA TRP A 318 14.01 -11.32 -3.92
C TRP A 318 14.50 -10.17 -3.04
N LEU A 319 13.61 -9.56 -2.27
CA LEU A 319 13.98 -8.49 -1.33
C LEU A 319 14.83 -9.03 -0.17
N LEU A 320 14.58 -10.26 0.27
CA LEU A 320 15.41 -10.91 1.28
C LEU A 320 16.85 -11.13 0.79
N VAL A 321 17.04 -11.56 -0.46
CA VAL A 321 18.38 -11.70 -1.07
C VAL A 321 19.10 -10.36 -1.09
N VAL A 322 18.41 -9.27 -1.46
CA VAL A 322 18.98 -7.91 -1.42
C VAL A 322 19.34 -7.51 0.01
N ALA A 323 18.51 -7.82 1.01
CA ALA A 323 18.82 -7.55 2.41
C ALA A 323 20.06 -8.32 2.89
N VAL A 324 20.20 -9.59 2.55
CA VAL A 324 21.40 -10.41 2.88
C VAL A 324 22.65 -9.89 2.17
N ALA A 325 22.54 -9.47 0.91
CA ALA A 325 23.65 -8.84 0.19
C ALA A 325 24.09 -7.54 0.85
N ALA A 326 23.13 -6.70 1.29
CA ALA A 326 23.43 -5.49 2.04
C ALA A 326 24.17 -5.79 3.35
N VAL A 327 23.74 -6.81 4.11
CA VAL A 327 24.40 -7.25 5.35
C VAL A 327 25.84 -7.66 5.09
N SER A 328 26.04 -8.49 4.06
CA SER A 328 27.37 -8.99 3.69
C SER A 328 28.31 -7.85 3.29
N ALA A 329 27.81 -6.88 2.51
CA ALA A 329 28.58 -5.71 2.12
C ALA A 329 29.00 -4.87 3.34
N MET A 330 28.07 -4.59 4.27
CA MET A 330 28.38 -3.79 5.46
C MET A 330 29.33 -4.50 6.42
N GLN A 331 29.20 -5.82 6.59
CA GLN A 331 30.17 -6.60 7.37
C GLN A 331 31.55 -6.61 6.74
N SER A 332 31.65 -6.72 5.42
CA SER A 332 32.95 -6.68 4.73
C SER A 332 33.67 -5.34 4.87
N LEU A 333 32.92 -4.27 5.10
CA LEU A 333 33.43 -2.91 5.32
C LEU A 333 33.57 -2.55 6.80
N ASP A 334 33.22 -3.46 7.72
CA ASP A 334 33.19 -3.24 9.17
C ASP A 334 32.48 -1.93 9.56
N LEU A 335 31.35 -1.63 8.91
CA LEU A 335 30.53 -0.47 9.23
C LEU A 335 29.66 -0.76 10.45
N SER A 336 29.35 0.27 11.25
CA SER A 336 28.48 0.13 12.42
C SER A 336 26.98 0.06 12.06
N GLN A 337 26.15 -0.33 13.03
CA GLN A 337 24.70 -0.25 12.89
C GLN A 337 24.23 1.15 12.48
N THR A 338 24.91 2.20 12.93
CA THR A 338 24.57 3.60 12.64
C THR A 338 24.49 3.86 11.14
N ALA A 339 25.31 3.18 10.33
CA ALA A 339 25.24 3.26 8.88
C ALA A 339 23.91 2.72 8.29
N TYR A 340 23.29 1.70 8.91
CA TYR A 340 21.94 1.27 8.54
C TYR A 340 20.84 2.23 9.00
N MET A 341 21.11 3.03 10.02
CA MET A 341 20.15 3.97 10.58
C MET A 341 20.07 5.28 9.80
N MET A 342 21.23 5.74 9.31
CA MET A 342 21.38 6.98 8.57
C MET A 342 20.31 7.14 7.45
N PRO A 343 20.05 6.16 6.58
CA PRO A 343 19.04 6.29 5.52
C PRO A 343 17.64 6.71 5.99
N TYR A 344 17.24 6.34 7.22
CA TYR A 344 15.92 6.70 7.76
C TYR A 344 15.81 8.17 8.15
N ALA A 345 16.93 8.81 8.49
CA ALA A 345 17.00 10.23 8.81
C ALA A 345 17.46 11.11 7.63
N THR A 346 17.82 10.49 6.50
CA THR A 346 18.30 11.17 5.28
C THR A 346 17.61 10.62 4.03
N LEU A 347 18.15 9.54 3.44
CA LEU A 347 17.79 8.98 2.14
C LEU A 347 16.28 8.84 1.89
N LEU A 348 15.54 8.41 2.92
CA LEU A 348 14.12 8.09 2.79
C LEU A 348 13.19 9.25 3.14
N VAL A 349 13.69 10.31 3.79
CA VAL A 349 12.86 11.36 4.40
C VAL A 349 12.01 12.10 3.35
N GLY A 350 12.64 12.60 2.28
CA GLY A 350 11.94 13.35 1.23
C GLY A 350 10.83 12.52 0.57
N ALA A 351 11.13 11.25 0.28
CA ALA A 351 10.17 10.31 -0.30
C ALA A 351 8.99 10.01 0.65
N ILE A 352 9.24 9.84 1.96
CA ILE A 352 8.17 9.62 2.95
C ILE A 352 7.29 10.85 3.10
N ILE A 353 7.85 12.07 3.06
CA ILE A 353 7.04 13.30 3.11
C ILE A 353 6.16 13.42 1.86
N CYS A 354 6.71 13.10 0.69
CA CYS A 354 5.92 13.04 -0.54
C CYS A 354 4.79 12.00 -0.44
N LEU A 355 5.06 10.83 0.17
CA LEU A 355 4.04 9.80 0.42
C LEU A 355 2.94 10.31 1.35
N ILE A 356 3.30 10.97 2.46
CA ILE A 356 2.35 11.57 3.40
C ILE A 356 1.48 12.59 2.67
N ALA A 357 2.12 13.53 1.96
CA ALA A 357 1.41 14.58 1.26
C ALA A 357 0.50 14.04 0.13
N ALA A 358 0.92 13.01 -0.60
CA ALA A 358 0.10 12.32 -1.61
C ALA A 358 -1.03 11.47 -0.99
N SER A 359 -0.86 11.00 0.24
CA SER A 359 -1.91 10.35 1.02
C SER A 359 -2.93 11.37 1.56
N MET A 360 -2.51 12.64 1.71
CA MET A 360 -3.41 13.76 1.92
C MET A 360 -3.95 14.25 0.57
N LYS A 361 -5.05 15.03 0.53
CA LYS A 361 -5.65 15.52 -0.73
C LYS A 361 -4.79 16.58 -1.45
N THR A 362 -3.47 16.47 -1.41
CA THR A 362 -2.52 17.43 -1.96
C THR A 362 -1.92 16.82 -3.22
N PRO A 363 -2.05 17.47 -4.39
CA PRO A 363 -1.35 17.02 -5.58
C PRO A 363 0.15 17.20 -5.35
N VAL A 364 0.91 16.10 -5.40
CA VAL A 364 2.36 16.12 -5.19
C VAL A 364 3.03 15.52 -6.42
N ALA A 365 3.97 16.27 -7.01
CA ALA A 365 4.93 15.70 -7.95
C ALA A 365 6.00 14.94 -7.15
N PHE A 366 5.91 13.62 -7.17
CA PHE A 366 6.95 12.70 -6.71
C PHE A 366 7.70 12.15 -7.92
N ASP A 367 8.96 12.57 -8.02
CA ASP A 367 10.01 11.99 -8.85
C ASP A 367 10.95 11.19 -7.94
N PRO A 368 10.94 9.84 -8.00
CA PRO A 368 11.76 9.02 -7.13
C PRO A 368 13.26 9.28 -7.30
N VAL A 369 13.73 9.55 -8.53
CA VAL A 369 15.16 9.73 -8.79
C VAL A 369 15.63 11.00 -8.11
N TYR A 370 14.92 12.11 -8.28
CA TYR A 370 15.23 13.37 -7.60
C TYR A 370 15.23 13.21 -6.08
N GLN A 371 14.20 12.59 -5.51
CA GLN A 371 14.10 12.40 -4.05
C GLN A 371 15.25 11.56 -3.49
N TYR A 372 15.65 10.48 -4.18
CA TYR A 372 16.76 9.65 -3.74
C TYR A 372 18.11 10.31 -3.95
N LEU A 373 18.31 11.13 -4.99
CA LEU A 373 19.55 11.88 -5.16
C LEU A 373 19.75 12.94 -4.07
N VAL A 374 18.70 13.69 -3.72
CA VAL A 374 18.74 14.64 -2.59
C VAL A 374 18.96 13.89 -1.28
N GLY A 375 18.26 12.78 -1.08
CA GLY A 375 18.42 11.91 0.08
C GLY A 375 19.84 11.31 0.19
N LEU A 376 20.46 10.93 -0.93
CA LEU A 376 21.82 10.42 -0.99
C LEU A 376 22.84 11.52 -0.68
N ALA A 377 22.65 12.72 -1.22
CA ALA A 377 23.47 13.88 -0.86
C ALA A 377 23.39 14.16 0.66
N ALA A 378 22.19 14.13 1.23
CA ALA A 378 22.00 14.22 2.68
C ALA A 378 22.73 13.09 3.43
N ALA A 379 22.61 11.84 2.98
CA ALA A 379 23.33 10.70 3.58
C ALA A 379 24.86 10.89 3.56
N MET A 380 25.42 11.40 2.47
CA MET A 380 26.85 11.71 2.39
C MET A 380 27.25 12.84 3.34
N VAL A 381 26.45 13.91 3.44
CA VAL A 381 26.69 15.00 4.41
C VAL A 381 26.64 14.49 5.85
N PHE A 382 25.67 13.61 6.15
CA PHE A 382 25.59 12.94 7.46
C PHE A 382 26.87 12.13 7.73
N PHE A 383 27.28 11.29 6.78
CA PHE A 383 28.46 10.43 6.92
C PHE A 383 29.73 11.23 7.13
N ILE A 384 29.96 12.29 6.35
CA ILE A 384 31.11 13.20 6.50
C ILE A 384 31.06 13.88 7.88
N GLY A 385 29.92 14.45 8.24
CA GLY A 385 29.72 15.09 9.54
C GLY A 385 30.03 14.16 10.71
N TYR A 386 29.57 12.92 10.60
CA TYR A 386 29.78 11.88 11.59
C TYR A 386 31.25 11.45 11.67
N ARG A 387 31.87 11.12 10.53
CA ARG A 387 33.22 10.54 10.44
C ARG A 387 34.32 11.53 10.79
N GLU A 388 34.18 12.77 10.32
CA GLU A 388 35.19 13.84 10.47
C GLU A 388 35.01 14.67 11.75
N GLY A 389 34.06 14.32 12.62
CA GLY A 389 33.88 15.05 13.89
C GLY A 389 33.14 16.39 13.74
N ILE A 390 32.46 16.65 12.62
CA ILE A 390 31.81 17.94 12.34
C ILE A 390 30.33 17.88 12.72
N ALA A 391 30.04 18.10 14.01
CA ALA A 391 28.69 17.94 14.58
C ALA A 391 27.57 18.72 13.85
N GLY A 392 27.88 19.92 13.33
CA GLY A 392 26.90 20.76 12.61
C GLY A 392 26.38 20.15 11.30
N LEU A 393 27.14 19.27 10.65
CA LEU A 393 26.73 18.62 9.41
C LEU A 393 25.65 17.55 9.63
N ILE A 394 25.56 16.98 10.84
CA ILE A 394 24.57 15.94 11.17
C ILE A 394 23.13 16.47 11.10
N PRO A 395 22.74 17.54 11.83
CA PRO A 395 21.39 18.10 11.67
C PRO A 395 21.20 18.77 10.30
N LEU A 396 22.25 19.35 9.70
CA LEU A 396 22.17 19.92 8.36
C LEU A 396 21.79 18.85 7.31
N SER A 397 22.29 17.63 7.45
CA SER A 397 21.94 16.53 6.55
C SER A 397 20.43 16.25 6.51
N THR A 398 19.77 16.19 7.67
CA THR A 398 18.32 16.01 7.74
C THR A 398 17.60 17.24 7.20
N ALA A 399 18.12 18.46 7.41
CA ALA A 399 17.55 19.66 6.80
C ALA A 399 17.62 19.59 5.24
N ILE A 400 18.74 19.13 4.67
CA ILE A 400 18.86 18.89 3.22
C ILE A 400 17.85 17.83 2.75
N ALA A 401 17.69 16.75 3.51
CA ALA A 401 16.71 15.72 3.18
C ALA A 401 15.26 16.25 3.17
N LEU A 402 14.95 17.21 4.05
CA LEU A 402 13.67 17.91 4.07
C LEU A 402 13.48 18.86 2.86
N LEU A 403 14.56 19.46 2.34
CA LEU A 403 14.49 20.31 1.13
C LEU A 403 14.03 19.54 -0.11
N GLY A 404 14.35 18.24 -0.20
CA GLY A 404 13.81 17.38 -1.25
C GLY A 404 12.28 17.38 -1.29
N ALA A 405 11.63 17.65 -0.16
CA ALA A 405 10.18 17.74 -0.02
C ALA A 405 9.63 19.19 0.01
N PHE A 406 10.40 20.19 -0.44
CA PHE A 406 10.04 21.61 -0.31
C PHE A 406 8.64 21.95 -0.87
N GLN A 407 8.30 21.48 -2.07
CA GLN A 407 6.98 21.68 -2.70
C GLN A 407 5.82 21.05 -1.88
N PRO A 408 5.89 19.76 -1.47
CA PRO A 408 4.88 19.19 -0.58
C PRO A 408 4.81 19.85 0.82
N LEU A 409 5.93 20.32 1.38
CA LEU A 409 5.96 20.99 2.69
C LEU A 409 5.26 22.35 2.67
N THR A 410 5.52 23.20 1.67
CA THR A 410 4.89 24.52 1.56
C THR A 410 3.38 24.42 1.38
N THR A 411 2.91 23.46 0.57
CA THR A 411 1.48 23.21 0.36
C THR A 411 0.78 22.66 1.60
N LEU A 412 1.42 21.79 2.37
CA LEU A 412 0.90 21.28 3.64
C LEU A 412 0.77 22.40 4.69
N VAL A 413 1.80 23.25 4.80
CA VAL A 413 1.84 24.39 5.74
C VAL A 413 0.83 25.48 5.34
N ALA A 414 0.67 25.77 4.05
CA ALA A 414 -0.33 26.73 3.57
C ALA A 414 -1.75 26.29 3.96
N ARG A 415 -2.06 25.00 3.86
CA ARG A 415 -3.36 24.45 4.27
C ARG A 415 -3.58 24.41 5.77
N SER A 416 -2.56 24.07 6.57
CA SER A 416 -2.69 24.09 8.04
C SER A 416 -2.97 25.51 8.54
N ARG A 417 -2.36 26.52 7.92
CA ARG A 417 -2.67 27.94 8.16
C ARG A 417 -4.08 28.32 7.72
N ALA A 418 -4.53 27.86 6.56
CA ALA A 418 -5.89 28.12 6.10
C ALA A 418 -6.96 27.48 7.00
N MET A 419 -6.75 26.25 7.49
CA MET A 419 -7.68 25.60 8.43
C MET A 419 -7.68 26.29 9.81
N GLY A 420 -6.51 26.71 10.31
CA GLY A 420 -6.44 27.49 11.55
C GLY A 420 -7.04 28.90 11.46
N ALA A 421 -7.11 29.49 10.26
CA ALA A 421 -7.76 30.77 10.03
C ALA A 421 -9.30 30.66 9.97
N VAL A 422 -9.83 29.51 9.52
CA VAL A 422 -11.28 29.25 9.48
C VAL A 422 -11.84 29.05 10.90
N ASP A 423 -11.09 28.37 11.79
CA ASP A 423 -11.50 28.18 13.20
C ASP A 423 -11.48 29.48 14.03
N LEU A 424 -10.81 30.54 13.57
CA LEU A 424 -10.81 31.87 14.22
C LEU A 424 -11.90 32.81 13.68
N ALA A 425 -12.51 32.48 12.53
CA ALA A 425 -13.52 33.30 11.88
C ALA A 425 -14.97 32.92 12.26
N ASP A 426 -15.18 31.76 12.89
CA ASP A 426 -16.51 31.24 13.29
C ASP A 426 -16.97 31.68 14.70
N SER A 427 -16.40 32.74 15.27
CA SER A 427 -17.00 33.42 16.42
C SER A 427 -18.10 34.38 15.95
N PRO A 428 -19.37 34.24 16.39
CA PRO A 428 -20.46 35.08 15.90
C PRO A 428 -20.23 36.55 16.30
N PRO A 429 -20.53 37.52 15.41
CA PRO A 429 -20.32 38.92 15.73
C PRO A 429 -21.34 39.37 16.78
N VAL A 430 -20.81 40.01 17.82
CA VAL A 430 -21.61 40.74 18.82
C VAL A 430 -22.30 41.91 18.12
N VAL A 431 -23.62 41.92 18.19
CA VAL A 431 -24.48 43.02 17.74
C VAL A 431 -24.21 44.25 18.62
N GLY A 432 -23.78 45.34 17.99
CA GLY A 432 -23.65 46.66 18.61
C GLY A 432 -23.91 47.74 17.56
N ALA A 433 -25.08 48.36 17.67
CA ALA A 433 -25.58 49.42 16.80
C ALA A 433 -24.76 50.72 16.91
N SER A 434 -24.61 51.44 15.78
CA SER A 434 -24.96 52.86 15.67
C SER A 434 -24.74 53.37 14.23
N GLN A 435 -25.79 54.01 13.69
CA GLN A 435 -25.84 55.26 12.90
C GLN A 435 -24.53 55.78 12.26
N ALA A 436 -24.50 56.43 11.09
CA ALA A 436 -25.50 56.99 10.20
C ALA A 436 -24.78 57.41 8.89
N ASP A 437 -25.57 57.98 7.97
CA ASP A 437 -25.16 58.81 6.83
C ASP A 437 -24.76 58.15 5.51
N ARG A 438 -25.72 58.22 4.58
CA ARG A 438 -25.47 58.47 3.15
C ARG A 438 -25.17 59.96 2.98
N PRO A 439 -24.49 60.39 1.90
CA PRO A 439 -25.27 60.74 0.72
C PRO A 439 -24.67 60.30 -0.61
N ILE A 440 -25.53 60.47 -1.61
CA ILE A 440 -25.46 60.17 -3.03
C ILE A 440 -24.49 61.12 -3.75
N GLY A 441 -23.78 60.61 -4.76
CA GLY A 441 -23.04 61.44 -5.73
C GLY A 441 -22.56 60.60 -6.92
N ALA A 442 -23.04 60.94 -8.11
CA ALA A 442 -22.81 60.28 -9.38
C ALA A 442 -21.40 60.52 -9.96
N GLU A 443 -20.94 59.63 -10.85
CA GLU A 443 -20.40 59.93 -12.20
C GLU A 443 -19.57 58.75 -12.77
N GLY A 444 -19.64 58.55 -14.09
CA GLY A 444 -18.61 57.82 -14.86
C GLY A 444 -18.99 56.48 -15.51
N LYS A 445 -19.64 56.53 -16.68
CA LYS A 445 -19.47 55.54 -17.78
C LYS A 445 -18.45 56.14 -18.80
N PRO A 446 -18.01 55.45 -19.86
CA PRO A 446 -17.51 54.06 -20.01
C PRO A 446 -16.22 54.00 -20.89
N SER A 447 -15.48 52.89 -20.94
CA SER A 447 -14.56 52.58 -22.07
C SER A 447 -14.14 51.10 -22.05
N THR A 448 -14.65 50.30 -22.99
CA THR A 448 -14.03 49.81 -24.25
C THR A 448 -13.12 48.59 -24.10
N SER A 449 -13.65 47.46 -24.60
CA SER A 449 -12.99 46.39 -25.36
C SER A 449 -12.02 46.95 -26.42
N LEU A 450 -10.97 46.31 -26.93
CA LEU A 450 -10.73 44.97 -27.48
C LEU A 450 -9.20 44.80 -27.59
N ASP A 451 -8.66 43.58 -27.52
CA ASP A 451 -7.95 43.03 -28.67
C ASP A 451 -7.66 41.53 -28.51
N ALA A 452 -7.96 40.79 -29.58
CA ALA A 452 -7.66 39.39 -29.79
C ALA A 452 -6.53 39.31 -30.83
N GLY A 453 -5.45 38.59 -30.49
CA GLY A 453 -4.34 38.34 -31.39
C GLY A 453 -4.31 36.88 -31.84
N ASP A 454 -4.28 36.70 -33.16
CA ASP A 454 -4.14 35.45 -33.90
C ASP A 454 -2.87 34.66 -33.54
N VAL A 455 -2.97 33.33 -33.57
CA VAL A 455 -1.83 32.40 -33.45
C VAL A 455 -1.65 31.68 -34.78
N ASP A 456 -0.45 31.84 -35.32
CA ASP A 456 0.03 31.30 -36.60
C ASP A 456 0.53 29.85 -36.40
N GLU A 457 0.04 28.93 -37.22
CA GLU A 457 0.31 27.49 -37.14
C GLU A 457 0.96 27.02 -38.46
N ASN A 458 2.30 27.07 -38.51
CA ASN A 458 3.09 26.47 -39.59
C ASN A 458 4.52 26.15 -39.13
N ALA A 459 4.82 24.88 -38.87
CA ALA A 459 6.09 24.20 -39.18
C ALA A 459 6.22 22.86 -38.41
N VAL A 460 5.84 21.75 -39.05
CA VAL A 460 6.36 20.42 -38.67
C VAL A 460 6.77 19.69 -39.94
N GLY A 461 8.06 19.37 -40.03
CA GLY A 461 8.72 18.77 -41.18
C GLY A 461 8.28 17.32 -41.44
N THR A 462 8.07 17.04 -42.72
CA THR A 462 7.85 15.71 -43.32
C THR A 462 9.14 14.92 -43.43
N VAL A 463 9.12 13.65 -43.00
CA VAL A 463 10.07 12.60 -43.41
C VAL A 463 9.29 11.51 -44.17
N PRO A 464 9.67 11.13 -45.40
CA PRO A 464 8.93 10.13 -46.17
C PRO A 464 9.46 8.72 -45.88
N ILE A 465 8.58 7.79 -45.54
CA ILE A 465 8.85 6.35 -45.71
C ILE A 465 7.84 5.81 -46.71
N SER A 466 8.36 5.56 -47.92
CA SER A 466 7.69 4.88 -49.00
C SER A 466 7.58 3.37 -48.73
N GLY A 467 6.46 2.78 -49.13
CA GLY A 467 6.45 1.45 -49.72
C GLY A 467 6.10 0.26 -48.81
N LEU A 468 4.80 -0.01 -48.64
CA LEU A 468 4.25 -1.36 -48.65
C LEU A 468 2.73 -1.30 -48.84
N SER A 469 2.30 -1.34 -50.11
CA SER A 469 0.88 -1.51 -50.46
C SER A 469 0.52 -3.00 -50.39
N ILE A 470 -0.12 -3.44 -49.32
CA ILE A 470 -0.91 -4.68 -49.36
C ILE A 470 -2.31 -4.28 -49.83
N ARG A 471 -2.57 -4.58 -51.10
CA ARG A 471 -3.88 -4.53 -51.73
C ARG A 471 -4.76 -5.62 -51.08
N ALA A 472 -5.47 -5.27 -50.02
CA ALA A 472 -6.62 -6.03 -49.56
C ALA A 472 -7.87 -5.46 -50.21
N GLU A 473 -8.54 -6.28 -51.00
CA GLU A 473 -9.79 -5.94 -51.65
C GLU A 473 -10.81 -5.45 -50.61
N ASN A 474 -11.30 -4.23 -50.85
CA ASN A 474 -12.42 -3.62 -50.16
C ASN A 474 -13.68 -4.49 -50.36
N ARG A 475 -13.87 -5.51 -49.52
CA ARG A 475 -15.21 -5.96 -49.16
C ARG A 475 -15.69 -4.98 -48.10
N ASN A 476 -16.68 -4.18 -48.46
CA ASN A 476 -17.41 -3.25 -47.60
C ASN A 476 -17.33 -3.64 -46.11
N LEU A 477 -16.52 -2.91 -45.35
CA LEU A 477 -16.53 -2.92 -43.89
C LEU A 477 -17.87 -2.33 -43.45
N ALA A 478 -18.89 -3.18 -43.42
CA ALA A 478 -20.06 -2.94 -42.58
C ALA A 478 -19.54 -2.70 -41.16
N PRO A 479 -20.14 -1.77 -40.39
CA PRO A 479 -19.73 -1.55 -39.02
C PRO A 479 -19.79 -2.88 -38.26
N SER A 480 -18.77 -3.18 -37.46
CA SER A 480 -18.64 -4.42 -36.67
C SER A 480 -19.78 -4.64 -35.67
N SER A 481 -20.66 -3.64 -35.53
CA SER A 481 -21.94 -3.73 -34.84
C SER A 481 -22.96 -2.72 -35.41
N GLY A 482 -24.25 -3.00 -35.33
CA GLY A 482 -25.32 -2.11 -35.78
C GLY A 482 -26.72 -2.67 -35.50
N PHE A 483 -27.76 -1.91 -35.84
CA PHE A 483 -29.14 -2.38 -35.72
C PHE A 483 -29.59 -3.17 -36.95
N ASP A 484 -30.21 -4.32 -36.71
CA ASP A 484 -30.93 -5.16 -37.66
C ASP A 484 -32.37 -5.37 -37.15
N GLY A 485 -33.28 -4.51 -37.61
CA GLY A 485 -34.64 -4.43 -37.09
C GLY A 485 -34.68 -4.09 -35.60
N GLN A 486 -35.31 -4.96 -34.79
CA GLN A 486 -35.39 -4.84 -33.33
C GLN A 486 -34.14 -5.37 -32.61
N TRP A 487 -33.20 -5.96 -33.33
CA TRP A 487 -31.97 -6.51 -32.79
C TRP A 487 -30.81 -5.53 -32.99
N PHE A 488 -29.98 -5.38 -31.97
CA PHE A 488 -28.64 -4.84 -32.12
C PHE A 488 -27.67 -6.00 -32.26
N VAL A 489 -26.85 -5.96 -33.30
CA VAL A 489 -25.98 -7.04 -33.74
C VAL A 489 -24.52 -6.62 -33.57
N MET A 490 -23.66 -7.52 -33.09
CA MET A 490 -22.22 -7.36 -32.96
C MET A 490 -21.52 -8.63 -33.45
N GLN A 491 -20.54 -8.48 -34.33
CA GLN A 491 -19.70 -9.59 -34.79
C GLN A 491 -18.50 -9.77 -33.86
N VAL A 492 -18.16 -11.02 -33.54
CA VAL A 492 -16.96 -11.38 -32.79
C VAL A 492 -16.24 -12.54 -33.48
N THR A 493 -14.93 -12.57 -33.35
CA THR A 493 -14.13 -13.74 -33.71
C THR A 493 -13.30 -14.13 -32.49
N PRO A 494 -13.55 -15.30 -31.86
CA PRO A 494 -12.74 -15.79 -30.74
C PRO A 494 -11.32 -16.08 -31.20
N THR A 495 -10.38 -15.93 -30.29
CA THR A 495 -8.96 -16.24 -30.50
C THR A 495 -8.47 -17.23 -29.46
N TYR A 496 -7.19 -17.61 -29.50
CA TYR A 496 -6.60 -18.50 -28.49
C TYR A 496 -6.77 -17.98 -27.06
N ASP A 497 -6.78 -16.66 -26.83
CA ASP A 497 -7.02 -16.04 -25.51
C ASP A 497 -8.45 -16.34 -24.98
N ASP A 498 -9.39 -16.66 -25.87
CA ASP A 498 -10.78 -16.95 -25.52
C ASP A 498 -11.03 -18.44 -25.22
N THR A 499 -10.04 -19.32 -25.44
CA THR A 499 -10.19 -20.79 -25.33
C THR A 499 -9.80 -21.35 -23.96
N ASN A 500 -10.23 -22.58 -23.67
CA ASN A 500 -9.84 -23.33 -22.46
C ASN A 500 -8.95 -24.54 -22.78
N SER A 501 -8.61 -25.34 -21.75
CA SER A 501 -7.74 -26.52 -21.89
C SER A 501 -8.29 -27.65 -22.77
N VAL A 502 -9.57 -27.58 -23.17
CA VAL A 502 -10.27 -28.56 -24.01
C VAL A 502 -10.40 -28.06 -25.46
N GLY A 503 -9.91 -26.85 -25.76
CA GLY A 503 -9.84 -26.30 -27.12
C GLY A 503 -11.13 -25.65 -27.63
N ASN A 504 -12.12 -25.42 -26.78
CA ASN A 504 -13.30 -24.62 -27.11
C ASN A 504 -13.31 -23.29 -26.35
N VAL A 505 -14.14 -22.34 -26.78
CA VAL A 505 -14.26 -21.06 -26.10
C VAL A 505 -14.78 -21.25 -24.67
N TYR A 506 -14.07 -20.66 -23.71
CA TYR A 506 -14.44 -20.73 -22.30
C TYR A 506 -15.81 -20.09 -22.03
N PHE A 507 -16.67 -20.77 -21.26
CA PHE A 507 -18.09 -20.40 -21.10
C PHE A 507 -18.31 -18.94 -20.65
N ALA A 508 -17.39 -18.35 -19.88
CA ALA A 508 -17.50 -16.96 -19.41
C ALA A 508 -17.35 -15.94 -20.56
N ASN A 509 -16.68 -16.30 -21.65
CA ASN A 509 -16.50 -15.41 -22.80
C ASN A 509 -17.82 -15.15 -23.55
N TYR A 510 -18.74 -16.11 -23.58
CA TYR A 510 -20.10 -15.90 -24.11
C TYR A 510 -20.81 -14.75 -23.38
N ILE A 511 -20.69 -14.73 -22.04
CA ILE A 511 -21.26 -13.68 -21.19
C ILE A 511 -20.56 -12.34 -21.45
N ARG A 512 -19.23 -12.36 -21.60
CA ARG A 512 -18.43 -11.16 -21.91
C ARG A 512 -18.82 -10.56 -23.25
N TRP A 513 -19.08 -11.38 -24.28
CA TRP A 513 -19.52 -10.90 -25.59
C TRP A 513 -20.91 -10.25 -25.52
N VAL A 514 -21.85 -10.84 -24.79
CA VAL A 514 -23.18 -10.23 -24.56
C VAL A 514 -23.04 -8.89 -23.81
N GLY A 515 -22.16 -8.82 -22.81
CA GLY A 515 -21.87 -7.58 -22.08
C GLY A 515 -21.33 -6.46 -22.99
N LYS A 516 -20.41 -6.79 -23.90
CA LYS A 516 -19.88 -5.84 -24.90
C LYS A 516 -20.98 -5.39 -25.88
N ALA A 517 -21.78 -6.33 -26.41
CA ALA A 517 -22.89 -5.99 -27.30
C ALA A 517 -23.88 -5.03 -26.61
N ARG A 518 -24.19 -5.27 -25.33
CA ARG A 518 -25.04 -4.39 -24.51
C ARG A 518 -24.47 -2.98 -24.39
N GLU A 519 -23.18 -2.84 -24.13
CA GLU A 519 -22.54 -1.52 -24.00
C GLU A 519 -22.54 -0.76 -25.31
N LEU A 520 -22.32 -1.44 -26.44
CA LEU A 520 -22.43 -0.84 -27.77
C LEU A 520 -23.87 -0.45 -28.11
N PHE A 521 -24.86 -1.27 -27.74
CA PHE A 521 -26.27 -0.90 -27.85
C PHE A 521 -26.61 0.33 -27.01
N PHE A 522 -26.11 0.43 -25.77
CA PHE A 522 -26.28 1.63 -24.94
C PHE A 522 -25.63 2.85 -25.56
N SER A 523 -24.42 2.72 -26.10
CA SER A 523 -23.73 3.80 -26.80
C SER A 523 -24.53 4.28 -28.01
N ALA A 524 -25.13 3.37 -28.77
CA ALA A 524 -25.97 3.70 -29.91
C ALA A 524 -27.30 4.36 -29.52
N CYS A 525 -27.96 3.88 -28.47
CA CYS A 525 -29.24 4.43 -27.99
C CYS A 525 -29.08 5.72 -27.19
N MET A 526 -27.94 5.92 -26.53
CA MET A 526 -27.70 6.98 -25.56
C MET A 526 -26.29 7.59 -25.75
N PRO A 527 -26.01 8.21 -26.91
CA PRO A 527 -24.65 8.68 -27.24
C PRO A 527 -24.14 9.81 -26.34
N LYS A 528 -25.03 10.45 -25.58
CA LYS A 528 -24.70 11.51 -24.60
C LYS A 528 -24.56 10.98 -23.17
N PHE A 529 -24.72 9.68 -22.94
CA PHE A 529 -24.57 9.09 -21.62
C PHE A 529 -23.08 9.04 -21.24
N ASP A 530 -22.76 9.57 -20.06
CA ASP A 530 -21.42 9.61 -19.52
C ASP A 530 -21.44 9.19 -18.03
N LEU A 531 -20.56 8.27 -17.68
CA LEU A 531 -20.44 7.71 -16.33
C LEU A 531 -19.95 8.75 -15.31
N GLU A 532 -19.18 9.76 -15.72
CA GLU A 532 -18.64 10.76 -14.81
C GLU A 532 -19.69 11.79 -14.38
N THR A 533 -20.68 12.05 -15.25
CA THR A 533 -21.67 13.12 -15.09
C THR A 533 -23.10 12.63 -14.86
N THR A 534 -23.39 11.34 -15.11
CA THR A 534 -24.72 10.77 -14.86
C THR A 534 -25.14 10.83 -13.39
N ARG A 535 -26.45 10.91 -13.17
CA ARG A 535 -27.09 10.84 -11.83
C ARG A 535 -27.51 9.44 -11.43
N TYR A 536 -27.41 8.46 -12.33
CA TYR A 536 -27.85 7.09 -12.08
C TYR A 536 -26.88 6.06 -12.66
N TYR A 537 -26.87 4.86 -12.08
CA TYR A 537 -26.19 3.69 -12.61
C TYR A 537 -27.19 2.66 -13.16
N VAL A 538 -26.79 1.99 -14.23
CA VAL A 538 -27.52 0.85 -14.82
C VAL A 538 -26.83 -0.42 -14.34
N LEU A 539 -27.51 -1.20 -13.51
CA LEU A 539 -26.97 -2.42 -12.90
C LEU A 539 -27.66 -3.65 -13.46
N THR A 540 -26.93 -4.75 -13.58
CA THR A 540 -27.52 -6.06 -13.91
C THR A 540 -28.11 -6.67 -12.65
N ARG A 541 -29.41 -6.89 -12.63
CA ARG A 541 -30.12 -7.57 -11.54
C ARG A 541 -30.01 -9.09 -11.66
N SER A 542 -30.17 -9.62 -12.87
CA SER A 542 -30.07 -11.04 -13.16
C SER A 542 -29.61 -11.26 -14.59
N PHE A 543 -28.95 -12.39 -14.83
CA PHE A 543 -28.48 -12.81 -16.14
C PHE A 543 -28.63 -14.32 -16.26
N THR A 544 -29.19 -14.80 -17.36
CA THR A 544 -29.34 -16.22 -17.71
C THR A 544 -28.74 -16.48 -19.07
N HIS A 545 -28.09 -17.64 -19.25
CA HIS A 545 -27.57 -18.05 -20.55
C HIS A 545 -27.61 -19.57 -20.67
N ASP A 546 -28.36 -20.06 -21.65
CA ASP A 546 -28.40 -21.46 -22.04
C ASP A 546 -27.30 -21.73 -23.07
N PHE A 547 -26.31 -22.56 -22.70
CA PHE A 547 -25.32 -23.07 -23.65
C PHE A 547 -25.93 -24.21 -24.46
N ARG A 548 -26.03 -24.05 -25.78
CA ARG A 548 -26.64 -25.04 -26.70
C ARG A 548 -25.59 -25.78 -27.50
N ARG A 549 -24.56 -25.08 -27.98
CA ARG A 549 -23.45 -25.61 -28.78
C ARG A 549 -22.18 -24.84 -28.47
N GLU A 550 -21.05 -25.49 -28.70
CA GLU A 550 -19.71 -24.92 -28.50
C GLU A 550 -19.23 -24.22 -29.77
N ILE A 551 -18.26 -23.32 -29.63
CA ILE A 551 -17.58 -22.65 -30.74
C ILE A 551 -16.07 -22.78 -30.56
N ALA A 552 -15.38 -23.01 -31.68
CA ALA A 552 -13.92 -23.10 -31.75
C ALA A 552 -13.30 -21.71 -31.93
N GLU A 553 -11.98 -21.62 -31.71
CA GLU A 553 -11.19 -20.46 -32.08
C GLU A 553 -11.32 -20.10 -33.56
N PHE A 554 -11.22 -18.81 -33.86
CA PHE A 554 -11.31 -18.22 -35.20
C PHE A 554 -12.60 -18.46 -35.97
N GLU A 555 -13.60 -19.08 -35.35
CA GLU A 555 -14.94 -19.21 -35.92
C GLU A 555 -15.78 -17.96 -35.60
N PRO A 556 -16.19 -17.15 -36.60
CA PRO A 556 -16.98 -15.95 -36.33
C PRO A 556 -18.34 -16.26 -35.70
N ALA A 557 -18.76 -15.40 -34.79
CA ALA A 557 -20.08 -15.44 -34.17
C ALA A 557 -20.75 -14.06 -34.19
N THR A 558 -22.06 -14.10 -34.43
CA THR A 558 -22.97 -12.98 -34.36
C THR A 558 -23.65 -12.97 -33.00
N ILE A 559 -23.44 -11.91 -32.21
CA ILE A 559 -24.19 -11.65 -30.98
C ILE A 559 -25.31 -10.70 -31.35
N ARG A 560 -26.54 -11.06 -31.02
CA ARG A 560 -27.69 -10.17 -31.17
C ARG A 560 -28.38 -9.95 -29.83
N ILE A 561 -28.75 -8.70 -29.54
CA ILE A 561 -29.50 -8.32 -28.34
C ILE A 561 -30.72 -7.47 -28.71
N ARG A 562 -31.81 -7.57 -27.94
CA ARG A 562 -33.01 -6.74 -28.11
C ARG A 562 -33.66 -6.47 -26.77
N ILE A 563 -34.58 -5.50 -26.71
CA ILE A 563 -35.44 -5.35 -25.53
C ILE A 563 -36.53 -6.41 -25.59
N ALA A 564 -36.53 -7.32 -24.62
CA ALA A 564 -37.50 -8.41 -24.53
C ALA A 564 -38.79 -7.98 -23.84
N SER A 565 -38.66 -7.24 -22.74
CA SER A 565 -39.79 -6.68 -21.99
C SER A 565 -39.31 -5.53 -21.12
N HIS A 566 -40.24 -4.73 -20.62
CA HIS A 566 -39.96 -3.71 -19.62
C HIS A 566 -41.17 -3.52 -18.69
N ASN A 567 -40.92 -2.97 -17.51
CA ASN A 567 -41.94 -2.43 -16.62
C ASN A 567 -41.46 -1.09 -16.05
N ARG A 568 -42.10 -0.56 -15.00
CA ARG A 568 -41.71 0.72 -14.41
C ARG A 568 -40.28 0.77 -13.85
N LYS A 569 -39.72 -0.36 -13.42
CA LYS A 569 -38.45 -0.43 -12.67
C LYS A 569 -37.35 -1.22 -13.38
N PHE A 570 -37.70 -2.09 -14.31
CA PHE A 570 -36.77 -3.03 -14.92
C PHE A 570 -36.93 -3.05 -16.45
N VAL A 571 -35.80 -3.22 -17.13
CA VAL A 571 -35.74 -3.52 -18.57
C VAL A 571 -35.09 -4.89 -18.73
N THR A 572 -35.72 -5.79 -19.45
CA THR A 572 -35.16 -7.12 -19.76
C THR A 572 -34.65 -7.11 -21.20
N LEU A 573 -33.36 -7.38 -21.38
CA LEU A 573 -32.76 -7.60 -22.68
C LEU A 573 -32.73 -9.10 -22.99
N GLY A 574 -33.15 -9.50 -24.17
CA GLY A 574 -32.94 -10.85 -24.68
C GLY A 574 -31.71 -10.90 -25.57
N HIS A 575 -30.91 -11.95 -25.47
CA HIS A 575 -29.72 -12.15 -26.30
C HIS A 575 -29.66 -13.52 -26.96
N GLU A 576 -29.01 -13.58 -28.11
CA GLU A 576 -28.66 -14.80 -28.81
C GLU A 576 -27.26 -14.71 -29.39
N ILE A 577 -26.56 -15.85 -29.43
CA ILE A 577 -25.23 -15.99 -30.02
C ILE A 577 -25.33 -17.05 -31.10
N ILE A 578 -24.99 -16.68 -32.34
CA ILE A 578 -25.17 -17.50 -33.54
C ILE A 578 -23.83 -17.61 -34.25
N SER A 579 -23.42 -18.82 -34.59
CA SER A 579 -22.32 -19.08 -35.52
C SER A 579 -22.88 -19.45 -36.89
N ASP A 580 -22.18 -19.06 -37.96
CA ASP A 580 -22.54 -19.45 -39.32
C ASP A 580 -22.42 -20.97 -39.53
N ARG A 581 -21.51 -21.63 -38.80
CA ARG A 581 -21.24 -23.06 -38.90
C ARG A 581 -22.16 -23.88 -38.02
N HIS A 582 -22.37 -23.44 -36.78
CA HIS A 582 -23.06 -24.22 -35.74
C HIS A 582 -24.45 -23.68 -35.41
N GLY A 583 -24.91 -22.61 -36.05
CA GLY A 583 -26.21 -22.01 -35.77
C GLY A 583 -26.27 -21.43 -34.35
N LEU A 584 -27.42 -21.56 -33.67
CA LEU A 584 -27.60 -21.03 -32.33
C LEU A 584 -26.67 -21.73 -31.31
N LEU A 585 -25.68 -20.98 -30.83
CA LEU A 585 -24.72 -21.42 -29.81
C LEU A 585 -25.28 -21.26 -28.39
N GLY A 586 -26.05 -20.20 -28.16
CA GLY A 586 -26.70 -19.96 -26.87
C GLY A 586 -27.64 -18.78 -26.89
N ARG A 587 -28.51 -18.71 -25.88
CA ARG A 587 -29.49 -17.63 -25.73
C ARG A 587 -29.83 -17.40 -24.26
N GLY A 588 -30.41 -16.24 -23.94
CA GLY A 588 -30.88 -15.98 -22.59
C GLY A 588 -31.36 -14.54 -22.42
N GLU A 589 -31.45 -14.12 -21.16
CA GLU A 589 -31.98 -12.80 -20.80
C GLU A 589 -31.14 -12.12 -19.73
N GLN A 590 -31.12 -10.79 -19.78
CA GLN A 590 -30.49 -9.92 -18.80
C GLN A 590 -31.50 -8.89 -18.29
N SER A 591 -31.77 -8.90 -16.99
CA SER A 591 -32.63 -7.89 -16.36
C SER A 591 -31.78 -6.74 -15.81
N LEU A 592 -32.11 -5.52 -16.20
CA LEU A 592 -31.47 -4.29 -15.79
C LEU A 592 -32.30 -3.59 -14.72
N MET A 593 -31.61 -3.01 -13.73
CA MET A 593 -32.18 -2.13 -12.71
C MET A 593 -31.41 -0.81 -12.65
N PHE A 594 -32.07 0.24 -12.17
CA PHE A 594 -31.53 1.58 -12.14
C PHE A 594 -31.42 2.04 -10.69
N VAL A 595 -30.31 2.68 -10.33
CA VAL A 595 -30.08 3.19 -8.98
C VAL A 595 -29.53 4.61 -9.02
N ASP A 596 -29.85 5.39 -8.01
CA ASP A 596 -29.25 6.71 -7.79
C ASP A 596 -27.74 6.59 -7.53
N ARG A 597 -26.95 7.49 -8.12
CA ARG A 597 -25.48 7.42 -8.07
C ARG A 597 -24.91 7.56 -6.66
N ASP A 598 -25.46 8.47 -5.86
CA ASP A 598 -24.89 8.83 -4.56
C ASP A 598 -25.47 7.96 -3.44
N SER A 599 -26.78 7.69 -3.49
CA SER A 599 -27.49 6.95 -2.45
C SER A 599 -27.66 5.45 -2.74
N PHE A 600 -27.39 4.99 -3.97
CA PHE A 600 -27.61 3.61 -4.44
C PHE A 600 -29.05 3.09 -4.27
N ARG A 601 -30.02 3.99 -4.06
CA ARG A 601 -31.43 3.60 -3.92
C ARG A 601 -32.03 3.23 -5.28
N PRO A 602 -32.88 2.18 -5.37
CA PRO A 602 -33.56 1.82 -6.61
C PRO A 602 -34.42 2.97 -7.15
N LEU A 603 -34.32 3.21 -8.45
CA LEU A 603 -35.09 4.19 -9.20
C LEU A 603 -36.09 3.50 -10.14
N ASP A 604 -37.09 4.27 -10.56
CA ASP A 604 -37.81 3.94 -11.79
C ASP A 604 -36.89 4.13 -13.00
N ILE A 605 -37.27 3.62 -14.18
CA ILE A 605 -36.46 3.79 -15.39
C ILE A 605 -36.25 5.28 -15.67
N PRO A 606 -34.99 5.78 -15.71
CA PRO A 606 -34.72 7.18 -16.01
C PRO A 606 -35.28 7.62 -17.36
N VAL A 607 -35.74 8.87 -17.45
CA VAL A 607 -36.36 9.42 -18.66
C VAL A 607 -35.44 9.34 -19.88
N ASP A 608 -34.13 9.52 -19.69
CA ASP A 608 -33.17 9.46 -20.79
C ASP A 608 -33.01 8.03 -21.35
N ILE A 609 -33.09 7.01 -20.48
CA ILE A 609 -33.13 5.60 -20.90
C ILE A 609 -34.42 5.34 -21.70
N ILE A 610 -35.57 5.80 -21.18
CA ILE A 610 -36.86 5.64 -21.87
C ILE A 610 -36.79 6.24 -23.27
N ARG A 611 -36.29 7.48 -23.40
CA ARG A 611 -36.18 8.16 -24.71
C ARG A 611 -35.25 7.41 -25.66
N GLY A 612 -34.11 6.93 -25.18
CA GLY A 612 -33.15 6.18 -26.01
C GLY A 612 -33.66 4.80 -26.43
N PHE A 613 -34.47 4.15 -25.59
CA PHE A 613 -34.96 2.78 -25.82
C PHE A 613 -36.32 2.74 -26.52
N LEU A 614 -37.10 3.82 -26.48
CA LEU A 614 -38.44 3.91 -27.07
C LEU A 614 -38.53 3.35 -28.51
N PRO A 615 -37.59 3.63 -29.43
CA PRO A 615 -37.65 3.09 -30.80
C PRO A 615 -37.51 1.56 -30.88
N PHE A 616 -36.95 0.93 -29.85
CA PHE A 616 -36.60 -0.49 -29.78
C PHE A 616 -37.43 -1.26 -28.75
N TRP A 617 -38.46 -0.61 -28.18
CA TRP A 617 -39.39 -1.33 -27.32
C TRP A 617 -40.20 -2.33 -28.14
N PRO A 618 -40.51 -3.50 -27.54
CA PRO A 618 -41.28 -4.52 -28.22
C PRO A 618 -42.63 -3.94 -28.63
N SER A 619 -42.87 -3.83 -29.94
CA SER A 619 -44.17 -3.44 -30.49
C SER A 619 -45.17 -4.53 -30.14
N GLY A 620 -46.22 -4.19 -29.40
CA GLY A 620 -47.15 -5.17 -28.85
C GLY A 620 -47.92 -5.94 -29.93
N ALA A 621 -47.58 -7.22 -30.10
CA ALA A 621 -48.52 -8.30 -30.39
C ALA A 621 -47.92 -9.62 -29.86
N PRO A 622 -48.63 -10.39 -29.01
CA PRO A 622 -48.18 -11.71 -28.62
C PRO A 622 -48.34 -12.67 -29.81
N GLU A 623 -47.24 -13.21 -30.34
CA GLU A 623 -47.31 -14.38 -31.22
C GLU A 623 -47.85 -15.56 -30.41
N SER A 624 -49.13 -15.86 -30.59
CA SER A 624 -49.71 -17.14 -30.19
C SER A 624 -49.08 -18.25 -31.03
N ARG A 625 -48.02 -18.87 -30.53
CA ARG A 625 -47.62 -20.19 -31.00
C ARG A 625 -48.64 -21.20 -30.50
N SER A 626 -49.56 -21.57 -31.39
CA SER A 626 -50.35 -22.78 -31.26
C SER A 626 -49.42 -23.98 -31.39
N ASP A 627 -49.04 -24.57 -30.26
CA ASP A 627 -48.47 -25.92 -30.24
C ASP A 627 -49.56 -26.91 -30.66
N GLY A 628 -49.63 -27.15 -31.98
CA GLY A 628 -50.35 -28.27 -32.56
C GLY A 628 -49.66 -29.57 -32.17
N VAL A 629 -50.04 -30.12 -31.02
CA VAL A 629 -49.73 -31.49 -30.61
C VAL A 629 -50.36 -32.45 -31.63
N LYS A 630 -49.58 -32.91 -32.60
CA LYS A 630 -49.88 -34.15 -33.32
C LYS A 630 -49.61 -35.32 -32.37
N ARG A 631 -50.68 -35.84 -31.77
CA ARG A 631 -50.70 -37.20 -31.21
C ARG A 631 -50.32 -38.17 -32.32
N GLN A 632 -49.17 -38.81 -32.17
CA GLN A 632 -48.83 -40.03 -32.91
C GLN A 632 -49.13 -41.20 -31.97
N ASP A 633 -50.08 -42.04 -32.40
CA ASP A 633 -50.49 -43.25 -31.71
C ASP A 633 -49.30 -44.19 -31.52
N ARG A 634 -49.07 -44.59 -30.26
CA ARG A 634 -48.31 -45.81 -29.93
C ARG A 634 -49.30 -46.97 -29.89
N GLN A 635 -49.27 -47.81 -30.91
CA GLN A 635 -49.70 -49.21 -30.79
C GLN A 635 -48.54 -50.06 -30.24
N ALA A 636 -48.92 -50.94 -29.32
CA ALA A 636 -48.25 -52.11 -28.72
C ALA A 636 -46.87 -52.53 -29.28
N VAL A 637 -45.88 -52.75 -28.41
CA VAL A 637 -45.59 -53.98 -27.62
C VAL A 637 -44.71 -53.60 -26.43
#